data_AF-A0A554LKD9-F1
#
_entry.id   AF-A0A554LKD9-F1
#
_cell.length_a   1.000
_cell.length_b   1.000
_cell.length_c   1.000
_cell.angle_alpha   90.00
_cell.angle_beta   90.00
_cell.angle_gamma   90.00
#
_symmetry.space_group_name_H-M   'P 1'
#
loop_
_entity.id
_entity.type
_entity.pdbx_description
1 polymer ?
#
loop_
_entity_poly.entity_id
_entity_poly.type
_entity_poly.pdbx_seq_one_letter_code
_entity_poly.pdbx_strand_id
1 'polypeptide(L)'
;MSRTRKIIYALLLIAILVAMGFKLGQWQEVKKNQKTEKNSIKLITNNSSTSSSTAVAETSTSALSTSSSTAPAVSNDEFSSWQNFTNSKYRYTFKYPENWKTSSNQTDYSVVVNEKNSTTFSVRTGDMSAIGFENYTNSKEENLLLAGEPVKAIYYDPPKSSEGDAFDATLLNHLIVLAFEKNSVQYVIMYSYGNSGDVNQFSSEFKKIISTFSWL
;
A
#
# COMPACT_ATOMS: atom_id res chain seq x y z
N MET A 1 -31.12 -42.14 -43.20
CA MET A 1 -30.48 -41.97 -41.88
C MET A 1 -31.06 -43.02 -40.93
N SER A 2 -30.25 -43.93 -40.39
CA SER A 2 -30.76 -45.06 -39.58
C SER A 2 -31.37 -44.58 -38.26
N ARG A 3 -32.37 -45.30 -37.75
CA ARG A 3 -33.03 -45.00 -36.46
C ARG A 3 -32.01 -44.86 -35.31
N THR A 4 -30.93 -45.64 -35.36
CA THR A 4 -29.81 -45.58 -34.41
C THR A 4 -29.06 -44.25 -34.41
N ARG A 5 -28.81 -43.65 -35.59
CA ARG A 5 -28.12 -42.35 -35.67
C ARG A 5 -28.96 -41.21 -35.06
N LYS A 6 -30.28 -41.24 -35.24
CA LYS A 6 -31.18 -40.23 -34.67
C LYS A 6 -31.16 -40.25 -33.14
N ILE A 7 -31.10 -41.44 -32.53
CA ILE A 7 -31.03 -41.59 -31.07
C ILE A 7 -29.70 -41.04 -30.53
N ILE A 8 -28.58 -41.33 -31.21
CA ILE A 8 -27.25 -40.82 -30.80
C ILE A 8 -27.20 -39.28 -30.83
N TYR A 9 -27.74 -38.65 -31.88
CA TYR A 9 -27.79 -37.18 -31.95
C TYR A 9 -28.68 -36.57 -30.86
N ALA A 10 -29.81 -37.19 -30.54
CA ALA A 10 -30.69 -36.72 -29.46
C ALA A 10 -29.99 -36.75 -28.09
N LEU A 11 -29.24 -37.81 -27.80
CA LEU A 11 -28.48 -37.93 -26.54
C LEU A 11 -27.33 -36.91 -26.45
N LEU A 12 -26.61 -36.67 -27.56
CA LEU A 12 -25.56 -35.65 -27.61
C LEU A 12 -26.12 -34.23 -27.37
N LEU A 13 -27.29 -33.92 -27.93
CA LEU A 13 -27.91 -32.60 -27.78
C LEU A 13 -28.34 -32.35 -26.32
N ILE A 14 -28.87 -33.38 -25.64
CA ILE A 14 -29.20 -33.31 -24.21
C ILE A 14 -27.95 -33.08 -23.35
N ALA A 15 -26.85 -33.80 -23.63
CA ALA A 15 -25.61 -33.64 -22.88
C ALA A 15 -25.03 -32.21 -23.00
N ILE A 16 -25.11 -31.61 -24.19
CA ILE A 16 -24.65 -30.23 -24.43
C ILE A 16 -25.51 -29.23 -23.64
N LEU A 17 -26.83 -29.41 -23.61
CA LEU A 17 -27.74 -28.52 -22.87
C LEU A 17 -27.49 -28.60 -21.34
N VAL A 18 -27.22 -29.79 -20.80
CA VAL A 18 -26.87 -29.96 -19.38
C VAL A 18 -25.54 -29.25 -19.05
N ALA A 19 -24.52 -29.38 -19.91
CA ALA A 19 -23.24 -28.70 -19.71
C ALA A 19 -23.35 -27.17 -19.76
N MET A 20 -24.19 -26.62 -20.66
CA MET A 20 -24.45 -25.18 -20.71
C MET A 20 -25.18 -24.67 -19.47
N GLY A 21 -26.16 -25.43 -18.95
CA GLY A 21 -26.85 -25.09 -17.70
C GLY A 21 -25.92 -24.98 -16.49
N PHE A 22 -24.95 -25.89 -16.39
CA PHE A 22 -23.98 -25.89 -15.28
C PHE A 22 -23.04 -24.67 -15.32
N LYS A 23 -22.62 -24.24 -16.51
CA LYS A 23 -21.79 -23.05 -16.71
C LYS A 23 -22.52 -21.75 -16.36
N LEU A 24 -23.82 -21.66 -16.64
CA LEU A 24 -24.64 -20.48 -16.32
C LEU A 24 -24.90 -20.33 -14.81
N GLY A 25 -25.02 -21.45 -14.07
CA GLY A 25 -25.19 -21.43 -12.62
C GLY A 25 -24.01 -20.80 -11.87
N GLN A 26 -22.78 -21.20 -12.19
CA GLN A 26 -21.59 -20.64 -11.53
C GLN A 26 -21.34 -19.16 -11.83
N TRP A 27 -21.85 -18.64 -12.96
CA TRP A 27 -21.64 -17.24 -13.33
C TRP A 27 -22.52 -16.25 -12.54
N GLN A 28 -23.63 -16.71 -11.95
CA GLN A 28 -24.51 -15.85 -11.15
C GLN A 28 -23.98 -15.59 -9.73
N GLU A 29 -23.19 -16.51 -9.16
CA GLU A 29 -22.70 -16.39 -7.80
C GLU A 29 -21.57 -15.35 -7.68
N VAL A 30 -20.71 -15.26 -8.70
CA VAL A 30 -19.63 -14.26 -8.79
C VAL A 30 -20.16 -12.81 -8.84
N LYS A 31 -21.36 -12.58 -9.40
CA LYS A 31 -21.93 -11.23 -9.51
C LYS A 31 -22.57 -10.69 -8.22
N LYS A 32 -22.99 -11.57 -7.29
CA LYS A 32 -23.59 -11.13 -6.02
C LYS A 32 -22.55 -10.58 -5.06
N ASN A 33 -21.31 -11.08 -5.11
CA ASN A 33 -20.26 -10.66 -4.19
C ASN A 33 -19.65 -9.29 -4.55
N GLN A 34 -19.69 -8.85 -5.82
CA GLN A 34 -19.16 -7.54 -6.20
C GLN A 34 -20.07 -6.34 -5.86
N LYS A 35 -21.36 -6.55 -5.54
CA LYS A 35 -22.29 -5.43 -5.28
C LYS A 35 -22.31 -4.99 -3.80
N THR A 36 -21.80 -5.80 -2.89
CA THR A 36 -21.83 -5.51 -1.44
C THR A 36 -20.59 -4.74 -0.95
N GLU A 37 -19.50 -4.67 -1.72
CA GLU A 37 -18.25 -3.99 -1.29
C GLU A 37 -18.18 -2.49 -1.62
N LYS A 38 -19.16 -1.92 -2.35
CA LYS A 38 -19.13 -0.47 -2.68
C LYS A 38 -19.48 0.47 -1.52
N ASN A 39 -19.78 -0.03 -0.33
CA ASN A 39 -20.22 0.80 0.81
C ASN A 39 -19.21 0.91 1.97
N SER A 40 -17.99 0.38 1.86
CA SER A 40 -17.02 0.37 2.98
C SER A 40 -15.89 1.39 2.89
N ILE A 41 -15.64 2.01 1.72
CA ILE A 41 -14.55 2.98 1.56
C ILE A 41 -15.06 4.39 1.85
N LYS A 42 -15.34 4.64 3.14
CA LYS A 42 -15.45 5.97 3.75
C LYS A 42 -14.51 6.03 4.95
N LEU A 43 -13.24 5.70 4.74
CA LEU A 43 -12.19 5.92 5.72
C LEU A 43 -11.02 6.66 5.08
N ILE A 44 -10.59 7.70 5.78
CA ILE A 44 -9.43 8.57 5.50
C ILE A 44 -9.69 9.68 4.46
N THR A 45 -10.74 10.48 4.69
CA THR A 45 -10.73 11.91 4.32
C THR A 45 -11.57 12.65 5.35
N ASN A 46 -11.02 12.89 6.53
CA ASN A 46 -11.53 13.88 7.48
C ASN A 46 -10.40 14.21 8.45
N ASN A 47 -9.57 15.16 8.04
CA ASN A 47 -8.93 16.15 8.91
C ASN A 47 -8.44 17.30 8.01
N SER A 48 -9.42 18.02 7.44
CA SER A 48 -9.22 19.37 6.92
C SER A 48 -10.17 20.29 7.67
N SER A 49 -9.60 20.97 8.66
CA SER A 49 -9.88 22.35 9.04
C SER A 49 -11.33 22.86 8.91
N THR A 50 -12.15 22.65 9.94
CA THR A 50 -13.29 23.55 10.23
C THR A 50 -13.00 24.31 11.52
N SER A 51 -12.46 25.51 11.36
CA SER A 51 -12.37 26.52 12.41
C SER A 51 -13.75 27.10 12.67
N SER A 52 -14.50 26.54 13.62
CA SER A 52 -15.64 27.23 14.22
C SER A 52 -15.13 28.10 15.36
N SER A 53 -15.08 29.40 15.09
CA SER A 53 -14.89 30.44 16.10
C SER A 53 -16.00 30.35 17.15
N THR A 54 -15.63 30.10 18.40
CA THR A 54 -16.44 30.46 19.56
C THR A 54 -15.50 31.12 20.54
N ALA A 55 -15.65 32.45 20.63
CA ALA A 55 -14.93 33.29 21.56
C ALA A 55 -15.35 32.96 22.99
N VAL A 56 -14.40 32.51 23.80
CA VAL A 56 -14.42 32.73 25.26
C VAL A 56 -12.99 33.07 25.66
N ALA A 57 -12.84 34.27 26.22
CA ALA A 57 -11.62 34.73 26.84
C ALA A 57 -11.46 34.08 28.22
N GLU A 58 -10.28 33.54 28.54
CA GLU A 58 -9.51 33.93 29.72
C GLU A 58 -8.15 33.22 29.79
N THR A 59 -7.12 34.06 29.75
CA THR A 59 -5.79 34.02 30.37
C THR A 59 -5.33 32.72 31.05
N SER A 60 -4.31 32.09 30.47
CA SER A 60 -3.19 31.49 31.20
C SER A 60 -1.97 31.41 30.27
N THR A 61 -1.10 32.41 30.37
CA THR A 61 0.19 32.47 29.71
C THR A 61 1.12 31.41 30.31
N SER A 62 1.12 30.21 29.74
CA SER A 62 2.19 29.24 29.93
C SER A 62 3.10 29.35 28.71
N ALA A 63 4.27 29.94 28.90
CA ALA A 63 5.29 30.08 27.88
C ALA A 63 5.75 28.68 27.45
N LEU A 64 5.17 28.19 26.36
CA LEU A 64 5.56 26.94 25.73
C LEU A 64 6.93 27.17 25.09
N SER A 65 7.98 26.77 25.81
CA SER A 65 9.33 26.68 25.30
C SER A 65 9.31 25.84 24.03
N THR A 66 9.30 26.53 22.89
CA THR A 66 9.46 25.93 21.57
C THR A 66 10.92 25.52 21.48
N SER A 67 11.20 24.31 21.96
CA SER A 67 12.45 23.62 21.74
C SER A 67 12.54 23.40 20.23
N SER A 68 13.18 24.34 19.53
CA SER A 68 13.62 24.17 18.15
C SER A 68 14.60 23.01 18.15
N SER A 69 14.08 21.79 18.02
CA SER A 69 14.86 20.60 17.77
C SER A 69 15.40 20.76 16.36
N THR A 70 16.57 21.40 16.26
CA THR A 70 17.37 21.41 15.05
C THR A 70 17.68 19.96 14.75
N ALA A 71 16.96 19.39 13.79
CA ALA A 71 17.20 18.04 13.33
C ALA A 71 18.69 17.92 13.00
N PRO A 72 19.42 16.94 13.56
CA PRO A 72 20.82 16.76 13.27
C PRO A 72 20.99 16.64 11.76
N ALA A 73 21.84 17.50 11.18
CA ALA A 73 22.17 17.41 9.78
C ALA A 73 22.77 16.03 9.52
N VAL A 74 22.03 15.18 8.82
CA VAL A 74 22.50 13.85 8.46
C VAL A 74 23.74 14.04 7.59
N SER A 75 24.88 13.51 8.05
CA SER A 75 26.13 13.63 7.33
C SER A 75 25.97 13.05 5.92
N ASN A 76 26.32 13.82 4.89
CA ASN A 76 26.20 13.41 3.49
C ASN A 76 26.92 12.09 3.18
N ASP A 77 27.87 11.68 4.01
CA ASP A 77 28.66 10.45 3.83
C ASP A 77 27.84 9.17 4.04
N GLU A 78 26.77 9.20 4.85
CA GLU A 78 25.98 7.99 5.17
C GLU A 78 25.33 7.37 3.91
N PHE A 79 25.01 8.20 2.92
CA PHE A 79 24.32 7.78 1.70
C PHE A 79 25.22 7.86 0.45
N SER A 80 26.54 7.81 0.65
CA SER A 80 27.52 7.92 -0.45
C SER A 80 27.47 6.74 -1.43
N SER A 81 27.20 5.52 -0.93
CA SER A 81 27.01 4.31 -1.75
C SER A 81 25.58 4.13 -2.26
N TRP A 82 24.63 4.97 -1.84
CA TRP A 82 23.23 4.79 -2.21
C TRP A 82 22.97 5.27 -3.63
N GLN A 83 22.08 4.58 -4.32
CA GLN A 83 21.60 4.96 -5.65
C GLN A 83 20.49 6.01 -5.54
N ASN A 84 20.39 6.89 -6.54
CA ASN A 84 19.33 7.88 -6.63
C ASN A 84 18.22 7.39 -7.57
N PHE A 85 16.97 7.48 -7.13
CA PHE A 85 15.79 7.35 -7.97
C PHE A 85 15.19 8.74 -8.21
N THR A 86 14.80 9.04 -9.46
CA THR A 86 14.13 10.30 -9.80
C THR A 86 12.90 10.04 -10.65
N ASN A 87 11.76 10.58 -10.23
CA ASN A 87 10.55 10.64 -11.06
C ASN A 87 10.34 12.07 -11.54
N SER A 88 10.70 12.33 -12.81
CA SER A 88 10.62 13.68 -13.39
C SER A 88 9.18 14.18 -13.57
N LYS A 89 8.19 13.28 -13.72
CA LYS A 89 6.79 13.67 -13.90
C LYS A 89 6.18 14.20 -12.62
N TYR A 90 6.38 13.47 -11.52
CA TYR A 90 5.85 13.82 -10.20
C TYR A 90 6.83 14.61 -9.34
N ARG A 91 7.96 15.03 -9.92
CA ARG A 91 8.92 15.97 -9.32
C ARG A 91 9.37 15.52 -7.92
N TYR A 92 9.80 14.27 -7.80
CA TYR A 92 10.41 13.78 -6.57
C TYR A 92 11.66 12.94 -6.84
N THR A 93 12.50 12.85 -5.81
CA THR A 93 13.68 11.98 -5.80
C THR A 93 13.82 11.33 -4.42
N PHE A 94 14.41 10.15 -4.37
CA PHE A 94 14.81 9.48 -3.13
C PHE A 94 16.04 8.63 -3.37
N LYS A 95 16.75 8.27 -2.30
CA LYS A 95 17.87 7.34 -2.37
C LYS A 95 17.49 5.96 -1.86
N TYR A 96 18.15 4.93 -2.37
CA TYR A 96 17.98 3.56 -1.89
C TYR A 96 19.34 2.81 -1.87
N PRO A 97 19.49 1.74 -1.07
CA PRO A 97 20.78 1.05 -0.93
C PRO A 97 21.29 0.44 -2.25
N GLU A 98 22.61 0.40 -2.43
CA GLU A 98 23.26 -0.02 -3.69
C GLU A 98 22.86 -1.42 -4.17
N ASN A 99 22.60 -2.34 -3.24
CA ASN A 99 22.29 -3.73 -3.53
C ASN A 99 20.82 -3.94 -3.95
N TRP A 100 20.01 -2.88 -3.98
CA TRP A 100 18.63 -2.93 -4.47
C TRP A 100 18.59 -2.66 -5.97
N LYS A 101 17.53 -3.14 -6.63
CA LYS A 101 17.32 -2.98 -8.07
C LYS A 101 15.98 -2.31 -8.34
N THR A 102 15.91 -1.49 -9.39
CA THR A 102 14.63 -0.99 -9.89
C THR A 102 13.91 -2.13 -10.62
N SER A 103 12.73 -2.52 -10.11
CA SER A 103 11.91 -3.61 -10.68
C SER A 103 10.89 -3.08 -11.69
N SER A 104 10.26 -1.94 -11.38
CA SER A 104 9.31 -1.27 -12.26
C SER A 104 9.49 0.24 -12.13
N ASN A 105 9.52 0.93 -13.27
CA ASN A 105 9.52 2.39 -13.33
C ASN A 105 8.45 2.83 -14.34
N GLN A 106 7.20 2.71 -13.90
CA GLN A 106 6.07 3.28 -14.61
C GLN A 106 5.88 4.72 -14.14
N THR A 107 5.10 5.45 -14.94
CA THR A 107 4.91 6.87 -14.76
C THR A 107 4.37 7.20 -13.37
N ASP A 108 3.37 6.45 -12.92
CA ASP A 108 2.59 6.55 -11.69
C ASP A 108 2.95 5.49 -10.64
N TYR A 109 3.89 4.59 -10.97
CA TYR A 109 4.29 3.50 -10.08
C TYR A 109 5.77 3.17 -10.20
N SER A 110 6.50 3.37 -9.11
CA SER A 110 7.93 3.09 -9.03
C SER A 110 8.20 2.05 -7.95
N VAL A 111 9.06 1.07 -8.25
CA VAL A 111 9.37 -0.06 -7.37
C VAL A 111 10.86 -0.34 -7.39
N VAL A 112 11.46 -0.36 -6.21
CA VAL A 112 12.80 -0.89 -5.97
C VAL A 112 12.73 -2.09 -5.04
N VAL A 113 13.54 -3.12 -5.32
CA VAL A 113 13.51 -4.41 -4.64
C VAL A 113 14.89 -4.81 -4.16
N ASN A 114 14.94 -5.41 -2.98
CA ASN A 114 16.10 -6.15 -2.48
C ASN A 114 15.78 -7.64 -2.56
N GLU A 115 16.35 -8.29 -3.57
CA GLU A 115 16.10 -9.72 -3.86
C GLU A 115 16.60 -10.65 -2.73
N LYS A 116 17.57 -10.20 -1.91
CA LYS A 116 18.18 -11.04 -0.87
C LYS A 116 17.22 -11.32 0.30
N ASN A 117 16.39 -10.34 0.64
CA ASN A 117 15.46 -10.41 1.78
C ASN A 117 14.00 -10.18 1.36
N SER A 118 13.73 -10.19 0.05
CA SER A 118 12.41 -9.95 -0.54
C SER A 118 11.77 -8.63 -0.09
N THR A 119 12.58 -7.63 0.26
CA THR A 119 12.08 -6.31 0.65
C THR A 119 11.77 -5.48 -0.59
N THR A 120 10.67 -4.75 -0.55
CA THR A 120 10.24 -3.85 -1.63
C THR A 120 9.92 -2.46 -1.08
N PHE A 121 10.41 -1.42 -1.74
CA PHE A 121 9.99 -0.03 -1.52
C PHE A 121 9.32 0.45 -2.79
N SER A 122 8.13 1.01 -2.66
CA SER A 122 7.38 1.51 -3.81
C SER A 122 6.68 2.82 -3.54
N VAL A 123 6.57 3.61 -4.59
CA VAL A 123 5.84 4.89 -4.60
C VAL A 123 4.77 4.81 -5.68
N ARG A 124 3.52 5.03 -5.29
CA ARG A 124 2.35 5.10 -6.17
C ARG A 124 1.78 6.51 -6.14
N THR A 125 1.33 6.99 -7.29
CA THR A 125 0.67 8.28 -7.44
C THR A 125 -0.65 8.14 -8.18
N GLY A 126 -1.66 8.94 -7.83
CA GLY A 126 -2.98 8.91 -8.48
C GLY A 126 -4.09 8.33 -7.59
N ASP A 127 -5.17 7.84 -8.20
CA ASP A 127 -6.36 7.34 -7.48
C ASP A 127 -6.04 6.09 -6.65
N MET A 128 -6.24 6.19 -5.34
CA MET A 128 -5.91 5.13 -4.37
C MET A 128 -7.09 4.26 -3.97
N SER A 129 -8.26 4.46 -4.56
CA SER A 129 -9.47 3.69 -4.23
C SER A 129 -9.29 2.18 -4.38
N ALA A 130 -8.28 1.73 -5.14
CA ALA A 130 -7.95 0.32 -5.36
C ALA A 130 -6.89 -0.27 -4.39
N ILE A 131 -6.31 0.52 -3.48
CA ILE A 131 -5.32 0.00 -2.52
C ILE A 131 -6.05 -0.48 -1.27
N GLY A 132 -6.49 -1.73 -1.32
CA GLY A 132 -7.02 -2.45 -0.16
C GLY A 132 -5.89 -3.05 0.68
N PHE A 133 -5.97 -2.86 2.00
CA PHE A 133 -5.19 -3.61 2.99
C PHE A 133 -6.12 -4.55 3.76
N GLU A 134 -7.07 -5.19 3.06
CA GLU A 134 -8.01 -6.09 3.72
C GLU A 134 -7.25 -7.19 4.46
N ASN A 135 -7.72 -7.52 5.66
CA ASN A 135 -7.16 -8.55 6.53
C ASN A 135 -5.79 -8.22 7.16
N TYR A 136 -5.15 -7.12 6.79
CA TYR A 136 -4.00 -6.60 7.54
C TYR A 136 -4.45 -5.97 8.86
N THR A 137 -3.64 -6.15 9.90
CA THR A 137 -3.90 -5.54 11.21
C THR A 137 -2.95 -4.38 11.43
N ASN A 138 -3.47 -3.19 11.73
CA ASN A 138 -2.65 -2.06 12.13
C ASN A 138 -1.97 -2.38 13.48
N SER A 139 -0.64 -2.43 13.49
CA SER A 139 0.16 -2.75 14.68
C SER A 139 0.76 -1.52 15.34
N LYS A 140 1.02 -0.46 14.57
CA LYS A 140 1.63 0.79 15.07
C LYS A 140 1.36 1.95 14.12
N GLU A 141 1.23 3.15 14.68
CA GLU A 141 1.27 4.41 13.95
C GLU A 141 2.45 5.26 14.41
N GLU A 142 3.06 6.01 13.49
CA GLU A 142 4.19 6.89 13.79
C GLU A 142 4.15 8.14 12.91
N ASN A 143 4.46 9.31 13.48
CA ASN A 143 4.63 10.54 12.70
C ASN A 143 6.08 10.62 12.21
N LEU A 144 6.25 10.79 10.90
CA LEU A 144 7.54 10.96 10.23
C LEU A 144 7.59 12.31 9.53
N LEU A 145 8.79 12.73 9.12
CA LEU A 145 8.99 13.87 8.23
C LEU A 145 9.34 13.35 6.84
N LEU A 146 8.53 13.69 5.84
CA LEU A 146 8.79 13.40 4.44
C LEU A 146 9.06 14.72 3.72
N ALA A 147 10.30 14.92 3.27
CA ALA A 147 10.74 16.19 2.68
C ALA A 147 10.38 17.43 3.55
N GLY A 148 10.48 17.29 4.88
CA GLY A 148 10.16 18.34 5.85
C GLY A 148 8.69 18.46 6.24
N GLU A 149 7.79 17.71 5.61
CA GLU A 149 6.35 17.73 5.91
C GLU A 149 5.98 16.57 6.85
N PRO A 150 5.17 16.81 7.91
CA PRO A 150 4.74 15.75 8.79
C PRO A 150 3.75 14.82 8.09
N VAL A 151 4.04 13.52 8.11
CA VAL A 151 3.23 12.46 7.53
C VAL A 151 3.03 11.33 8.53
N LYS A 152 1.90 10.63 8.44
CA LYS A 152 1.62 9.48 9.28
C LYS A 152 2.01 8.20 8.56
N ALA A 153 2.92 7.44 9.16
CA ALA A 153 3.24 6.07 8.78
C ALA A 153 2.39 5.09 9.59
N ILE A 154 1.78 4.13 8.90
CA ILE A 154 1.01 3.04 9.51
C ILE A 154 1.75 1.73 9.23
N TYR A 155 2.00 0.96 10.29
CA TYR A 155 2.61 -0.35 10.23
C TYR A 155 1.51 -1.40 10.28
N TYR A 156 1.59 -2.36 9.37
CA TYR A 156 0.63 -3.44 9.26
C TYR A 156 1.30 -4.79 9.41
N ASP A 157 0.71 -5.61 10.27
CA ASP A 157 1.02 -7.02 10.37
C ASP A 157 0.19 -7.83 9.38
N PRO A 158 0.79 -8.85 8.74
CA PRO A 158 0.08 -9.69 7.79
C PRO A 158 -1.07 -10.43 8.47
N PRO A 159 -2.12 -10.83 7.71
CA PRO A 159 -3.18 -11.67 8.25
C PRO A 159 -2.61 -12.94 8.86
N LYS A 160 -3.13 -13.31 10.03
CA LYS A 160 -2.81 -14.60 10.65
C LYS A 160 -3.44 -15.70 9.79
N SER A 161 -2.67 -16.74 9.44
CA SER A 161 -3.23 -17.95 8.84
C SER A 161 -4.31 -18.50 9.75
N SER A 162 -5.55 -18.66 9.24
CA SER A 162 -6.55 -19.46 9.93
C SER A 162 -6.08 -20.90 9.93
N GLU A 163 -6.20 -21.56 11.07
CA GLU A 163 -5.97 -22.99 11.17
C GLU A 163 -6.91 -23.73 10.18
N GLY A 164 -6.36 -24.25 9.08
CA GLY A 164 -7.10 -24.93 8.02
C GLY A 164 -7.19 -24.20 6.68
N ASP A 165 -6.78 -22.93 6.60
CA ASP A 165 -6.68 -22.25 5.31
C ASP A 165 -5.39 -22.69 4.60
N ALA A 166 -5.52 -23.11 3.34
CA ALA A 166 -4.37 -23.42 2.46
C ALA A 166 -3.53 -22.18 2.09
N PHE A 167 -3.77 -21.06 2.78
CA PHE A 167 -3.06 -19.82 2.56
C PHE A 167 -1.74 -19.83 3.33
N ASP A 168 -0.64 -19.91 2.58
CA ASP A 168 0.70 -19.92 3.14
C ASP A 168 1.05 -18.52 3.70
N ALA A 169 0.82 -18.33 4.99
CA ALA A 169 1.13 -17.07 5.67
C ALA A 169 2.63 -16.73 5.67
N THR A 170 3.51 -17.67 5.29
CA THR A 170 4.94 -17.36 5.12
C THR A 170 5.21 -16.45 3.91
N LEU A 171 4.25 -16.33 2.99
CA LEU A 171 4.34 -15.45 1.81
C LEU A 171 3.83 -14.04 2.07
N LEU A 172 3.22 -13.78 3.22
CA LEU A 172 2.70 -12.46 3.55
C LEU A 172 3.78 -11.62 4.20
N ASN A 173 3.96 -10.42 3.65
CA ASN A 173 4.91 -9.45 4.15
C ASN A 173 4.23 -8.48 5.11
N HIS A 174 4.96 -8.02 6.11
CA HIS A 174 4.61 -6.81 6.86
C HIS A 174 4.71 -5.58 5.96
N LEU A 175 3.90 -4.56 6.24
CA LEU A 175 3.87 -3.33 5.46
C LEU A 175 4.10 -2.10 6.34
N ILE A 176 4.80 -1.11 5.81
CA ILE A 176 4.80 0.27 6.31
C ILE A 176 4.23 1.13 5.20
N VAL A 177 3.15 1.86 5.49
CA VAL A 177 2.39 2.62 4.50
C VAL A 177 2.30 4.07 4.93
N LEU A 178 2.63 4.97 4.01
CA LEU A 178 2.37 6.40 4.13
C LEU A 178 1.42 6.79 3.02
N ALA A 179 0.29 7.38 3.37
CA ALA A 179 -0.67 7.94 2.43
C ALA A 179 -0.83 9.43 2.72
N PHE A 180 -0.66 10.26 1.69
CA PHE A 180 -0.78 11.72 1.81
C PHE A 180 -1.17 12.35 0.48
N GLU A 181 -1.56 13.62 0.51
CA GLU A 181 -1.88 14.41 -0.69
C GLU A 181 -0.91 15.59 -0.80
N LYS A 182 -0.39 15.82 -2.01
CA LYS A 182 0.42 16.99 -2.34
C LYS A 182 0.02 17.54 -3.70
N ASN A 183 -0.30 18.83 -3.75
CA ASN A 183 -0.73 19.52 -4.98
C ASN A 183 -1.90 18.81 -5.69
N SER A 184 -2.89 18.35 -4.91
CA SER A 184 -4.05 17.60 -5.41
C SER A 184 -3.72 16.24 -6.07
N VAL A 185 -2.53 15.71 -5.80
CA VAL A 185 -2.12 14.36 -6.18
C VAL A 185 -1.96 13.54 -4.92
N GLN A 186 -2.59 12.36 -4.87
CA GLN A 186 -2.42 11.42 -3.78
C GLN A 186 -1.13 10.61 -4.00
N TYR A 187 -0.35 10.41 -2.95
CA TYR A 187 0.87 9.60 -2.91
C TYR A 187 0.78 8.49 -1.86
N VAL A 188 1.14 7.26 -2.24
CA VAL A 188 1.28 6.13 -1.33
C VAL A 188 2.69 5.60 -1.44
N ILE A 189 3.41 5.65 -0.33
CA ILE A 189 4.70 5.01 -0.18
C ILE A 189 4.48 3.73 0.61
N MET A 190 4.90 2.60 0.06
CA MET A 190 4.78 1.29 0.71
C MET A 190 6.16 0.65 0.82
N TYR A 191 6.45 0.15 2.01
CA TYR A 191 7.61 -0.67 2.31
C TYR A 191 7.15 -2.04 2.78
N SER A 192 7.47 -3.07 2.01
CA SER A 192 7.08 -4.45 2.26
C SER A 192 8.32 -5.27 2.63
N TYR A 193 8.25 -6.05 3.70
CA TYR A 193 9.36 -6.92 4.16
C TYR A 193 8.85 -8.24 4.73
N GLY A 194 9.64 -9.30 4.58
CA GLY A 194 9.26 -10.65 5.03
C GLY A 194 9.30 -10.83 6.55
N ASN A 195 8.68 -11.91 7.03
CA ASN A 195 8.51 -12.22 8.47
C ASN A 195 9.80 -12.63 9.19
N SER A 196 10.89 -12.91 8.48
CA SER A 196 12.10 -13.53 9.03
C SER A 196 13.16 -12.54 9.54
N GLY A 197 12.87 -11.23 9.60
CA GLY A 197 13.85 -10.21 10.02
C GLY A 197 13.38 -9.35 11.19
N ASP A 198 14.31 -8.56 11.73
CA ASP A 198 14.03 -7.63 12.83
C ASP A 198 13.22 -6.44 12.33
N VAL A 199 12.00 -6.29 12.85
CA VAL A 199 11.10 -5.17 12.56
C VAL A 199 11.78 -3.82 12.80
N ASN A 200 12.65 -3.71 13.80
CA ASN A 200 13.37 -2.47 14.09
C ASN A 200 14.40 -2.15 13.01
N GLN A 201 15.07 -3.17 12.48
CA GLN A 201 16.01 -3.00 11.36
C GLN A 201 15.27 -2.50 10.12
N PHE A 202 14.15 -3.11 9.77
CA PHE A 202 13.35 -2.71 8.61
C PHE A 202 12.71 -1.33 8.77
N SER A 203 12.20 -1.01 9.96
CA SER A 203 11.68 0.32 10.29
C SER A 203 12.79 1.38 10.18
N SER A 204 14.01 1.07 10.63
CA SER A 204 15.16 1.96 10.52
C SER A 204 15.58 2.17 9.06
N GLU A 205 15.69 1.11 8.27
CA GLU A 205 16.00 1.18 6.83
C GLU A 205 14.96 2.01 6.07
N PHE A 206 13.68 1.76 6.34
CA PHE A 206 12.58 2.54 5.79
C PHE A 206 12.72 4.04 6.10
N LYS A 207 12.95 4.39 7.37
CA LYS A 207 13.13 5.79 7.79
C LYS A 207 14.34 6.46 7.13
N LYS A 208 15.43 5.73 6.90
CA LYS A 208 16.59 6.23 6.15
C LYS A 208 16.24 6.54 4.69
N ILE A 209 15.46 5.69 4.02
CA ILE A 209 14.98 5.98 2.67
C ILE A 209 14.09 7.23 2.69
N ILE A 210 13.15 7.31 3.63
CA ILE A 210 12.24 8.47 3.77
C ILE A 210 12.99 9.78 4.04
N SER A 211 14.06 9.76 4.85
CA SER A 211 14.84 10.97 5.12
C SER A 211 15.60 11.50 3.91
N THR A 212 15.81 10.67 2.88
CA THR A 212 16.41 11.08 1.61
C THR A 212 15.41 11.59 0.57
N PHE A 213 14.10 11.49 0.87
CA PHE A 213 13.05 11.88 -0.05
C PHE A 213 12.97 13.40 -0.17
N SER A 214 12.93 13.93 -1.39
CA SER A 214 12.78 15.35 -1.65
C SER A 214 11.93 15.64 -2.89
N TRP A 215 11.32 16.82 -2.89
CA TRP A 215 10.59 17.37 -4.03
C TRP A 215 11.54 18.16 -4.95
N LEU A 216 11.32 18.09 -6.26
CA LEU A 216 12.11 18.73 -7.31
C LEU A 216 11.50 20.01 -7.84
#